data_AF-A0A1G9PQG4-F1
#
_entry.id   AF-A0A1G9PQG4-F1
#
_cell.length_a   1.000
_cell.length_b   1.000
_cell.length_c   1.000
_cell.angle_alpha   90.00
_cell.angle_beta   90.00
_cell.angle_gamma   90.00
#
_symmetry.space_group_name_H-M   'P 1'
#
loop_
_entity.id
_entity.type
_entity.pdbx_description
1 polymer ?
#
loop_
_entity_poly.entity_id
_entity_poly.type
_entity_poly.pdbx_seq_one_letter_code
_entity_poly.pdbx_strand_id
1 'polypeptide(L)'
;MYKKILCTMAAFILCTNIVFADVKGSIKDIDSISNSLNTIFLSILKGDNYENVKKDMQFIQSQINQEKKDILNKIDGTESTEKINYLALISVLNYYEISMLEVKDYYDKNDNQSYIRAVSSFNEGDTIFEIIKARLNYNQK
;
A
#
# COMPACT_ATOMS: atom_id res chain seq x y z
N MET A 1 37.04 -23.73 21.20
CA MET A 1 36.56 -23.16 19.91
C MET A 1 35.04 -23.19 19.77
N TYR A 2 34.35 -24.26 20.19
CA TYR A 2 32.89 -24.40 20.08
C TYR A 2 32.07 -23.26 20.73
N LYS A 3 32.46 -22.78 21.93
CA LYS A 3 31.76 -21.67 22.61
C LYS A 3 31.79 -20.35 21.84
N LYS A 4 32.87 -20.08 21.09
CA LYS A 4 32.99 -18.86 20.25
C LYS A 4 32.04 -18.94 19.05
N ILE A 5 32.01 -20.09 18.37
CA ILE A 5 31.12 -20.33 17.22
C ILE A 5 29.65 -20.24 17.64
N LEU A 6 29.29 -20.83 18.79
CA LEU A 6 27.92 -20.76 19.33
C LEU A 6 27.48 -19.32 19.63
N CYS A 7 28.36 -18.51 20.24
CA CYS A 7 28.09 -17.09 20.48
C CYS A 7 27.95 -16.30 19.18
N THR A 8 28.74 -16.64 18.15
CA THR A 8 28.68 -15.95 16.86
C THR A 8 27.40 -16.31 16.11
N MET A 9 26.96 -17.57 16.16
CA MET A 9 25.68 -17.99 15.61
C MET A 9 24.49 -17.43 16.39
N ALA A 10 24.56 -17.37 17.72
CA ALA A 10 23.52 -16.75 18.53
C ALA A 10 23.42 -15.23 18.25
N ALA A 11 24.55 -14.53 18.13
CA ALA A 11 24.56 -13.12 17.73
C ALA A 11 24.06 -12.95 16.30
N PHE A 12 24.40 -13.85 15.37
CA PHE A 12 23.89 -13.81 14.00
C PHE A 12 22.37 -14.03 13.98
N ILE A 13 21.85 -15.02 14.71
CA ILE A 13 20.41 -15.30 14.83
C ILE A 13 19.67 -14.15 15.52
N LEU A 14 20.24 -13.57 16.59
CA LEU A 14 19.67 -12.41 17.27
C LEU A 14 19.67 -11.17 16.37
N CYS A 15 20.70 -10.94 15.56
CA CYS A 15 20.76 -9.84 14.61
C CYS A 15 19.93 -10.09 13.34
N THR A 16 19.73 -11.34 12.90
CA THR A 16 18.84 -11.68 11.77
C THR A 16 17.37 -11.77 12.18
N ASN A 17 17.05 -11.94 13.45
CA ASN A 17 15.71 -11.70 13.97
C ASN A 17 15.39 -10.19 14.11
N ILE A 18 16.40 -9.33 13.92
CA ILE A 18 16.23 -7.92 13.56
C ILE A 18 16.26 -7.80 12.02
N VAL A 19 15.66 -8.74 11.29
CA VAL A 19 14.95 -8.34 10.08
C VAL A 19 13.79 -7.52 10.60
N PHE A 20 13.99 -6.21 10.67
CA PHE A 20 12.91 -5.26 10.90
C PHE A 20 11.74 -5.73 10.04
N ALA A 21 10.63 -6.15 10.68
CA ALA A 21 9.34 -6.21 10.02
C ALA A 21 8.95 -4.75 9.74
N ASP A 22 9.66 -4.15 8.79
CA ASP A 22 9.73 -2.71 8.65
C ASP A 22 8.49 -2.25 7.91
N VAL A 23 7.73 -1.36 8.55
CA VAL A 23 6.64 -0.61 7.92
C VAL A 23 7.10 -0.02 6.58
N LYS A 24 8.40 0.28 6.41
CA LYS A 24 9.01 0.74 5.15
C LYS A 24 8.81 -0.19 3.96
N GLY A 25 8.79 -1.52 4.15
CA GLY A 25 8.51 -2.45 3.06
C GLY A 25 7.10 -2.21 2.51
N SER A 26 6.12 -2.19 3.41
CA SER A 26 4.72 -1.92 3.11
C SER A 26 4.52 -0.52 2.50
N ILE A 27 5.27 0.49 2.96
CA ILE A 27 5.26 1.83 2.36
C ILE A 27 5.70 1.77 0.90
N LYS A 28 6.80 1.06 0.58
CA LYS A 28 7.29 0.97 -0.80
C LYS A 28 6.25 0.30 -1.71
N ASP A 29 5.60 -0.75 -1.24
CA ASP A 29 4.60 -1.47 -2.02
C ASP A 29 3.33 -0.62 -2.22
N ILE A 30 2.90 0.13 -1.20
CA ILE A 30 1.80 1.10 -1.30
C ILE A 30 2.14 2.27 -2.24
N ASP A 31 3.39 2.74 -2.26
CA ASP A 31 3.86 3.78 -3.19
C ASP A 31 3.77 3.28 -4.65
N SER A 32 4.11 2.01 -4.90
CA SER A 32 3.93 1.38 -6.21
C SER A 32 2.45 1.28 -6.61
N ILE A 33 1.57 0.97 -5.66
CA ILE A 33 0.11 0.92 -5.88
C ILE A 33 -0.41 2.33 -6.21
N SER A 34 0.00 3.35 -5.45
CA SER A 34 -0.39 4.75 -5.67
C SER A 34 -0.01 5.21 -7.09
N ASN A 35 1.24 4.97 -7.50
CA ASN A 35 1.72 5.29 -8.84
C ASN A 35 0.94 4.56 -9.95
N SER A 36 0.55 3.31 -9.71
CA SER A 36 -0.23 2.51 -10.66
C SER A 36 -1.65 3.07 -10.81
N LEU A 37 -2.29 3.47 -9.70
CA LEU A 37 -3.60 4.14 -9.72
C LEU A 37 -3.54 5.51 -10.41
N ASN A 38 -2.49 6.29 -10.16
CA ASN A 38 -2.30 7.55 -10.88
C ASN A 38 -2.20 7.34 -12.40
N THR A 39 -1.55 6.26 -12.82
CA THR A 39 -1.48 5.87 -14.24
C THR A 39 -2.87 5.53 -14.80
N ILE A 40 -3.74 4.84 -14.04
CA ILE A 40 -5.13 4.60 -14.43
C ILE A 40 -5.87 5.92 -14.71
N PHE A 41 -5.78 6.91 -13.81
CA PHE A 41 -6.44 8.19 -14.00
C PHE A 41 -5.95 8.93 -15.25
N LEU A 42 -4.63 8.91 -15.50
CA LEU A 42 -4.07 9.48 -16.71
C LEU A 42 -4.54 8.75 -17.98
N SER A 43 -4.68 7.43 -17.93
CA SER A 43 -5.24 6.63 -19.03
C SER A 43 -6.70 6.97 -19.31
N ILE A 44 -7.52 7.11 -18.27
CA ILE A 44 -8.93 7.53 -18.40
C ILE A 44 -9.01 8.92 -19.04
N LEU A 45 -8.19 9.88 -18.59
CA LEU A 45 -8.15 11.23 -19.17
C LEU A 45 -7.72 11.25 -20.65
N LYS A 46 -6.87 10.30 -21.06
CA LYS A 46 -6.46 10.13 -22.47
C LYS A 46 -7.55 9.46 -23.33
N GLY A 47 -8.64 9.01 -22.72
CA GLY A 47 -9.75 8.35 -23.41
C GLY A 47 -9.52 6.85 -23.63
N ASP A 48 -8.71 6.20 -22.79
CA ASP A 48 -8.55 4.74 -22.86
C ASP A 48 -9.88 4.03 -22.62
N ASN A 49 -10.10 2.93 -23.34
CA ASN A 49 -11.31 2.13 -23.22
C ASN A 49 -11.34 1.33 -21.91
N TYR A 50 -12.53 0.93 -21.49
CA TYR A 50 -12.72 0.22 -20.23
C TYR A 50 -11.96 -1.11 -20.16
N GLU A 51 -11.85 -1.86 -21.26
CA GLU A 51 -11.20 -3.18 -21.24
C GLU A 51 -9.71 -3.09 -20.89
N ASN A 52 -9.01 -2.06 -21.37
CA ASN A 52 -7.62 -1.82 -20.99
C ASN A 52 -7.52 -1.41 -19.51
N VAL A 53 -8.33 -0.45 -19.08
CA VAL A 53 -8.36 0.05 -17.70
C VAL A 53 -8.73 -1.05 -16.71
N LYS A 54 -9.68 -1.92 -17.06
CA LYS A 54 -10.16 -3.01 -16.23
C LYS A 54 -9.08 -4.04 -15.91
N LYS A 55 -8.24 -4.38 -16.89
CA LYS A 55 -7.12 -5.32 -16.67
C LYS A 55 -6.13 -4.74 -15.66
N ASP A 56 -5.78 -3.47 -15.82
CA ASP A 56 -4.86 -2.79 -14.93
C ASP A 56 -5.47 -2.61 -13.52
N MET A 57 -6.77 -2.30 -13.42
CA MET A 57 -7.49 -2.29 -12.15
C MET A 57 -7.48 -3.66 -11.46
N GLN A 58 -7.67 -4.76 -12.19
CA GLN A 58 -7.59 -6.11 -11.62
C GLN A 58 -6.19 -6.43 -11.09
N PHE A 59 -5.15 -6.01 -11.82
CA PHE A 59 -3.79 -6.14 -11.36
C PHE A 59 -3.56 -5.34 -10.07
N ILE A 60 -3.96 -4.08 -10.02
CA ILE A 60 -3.83 -3.22 -8.84
C ILE A 60 -4.61 -3.80 -7.65
N GLN A 61 -5.83 -4.30 -7.87
CA GLN A 61 -6.62 -4.97 -6.83
C GLN A 61 -5.90 -6.19 -6.27
N SER A 62 -5.19 -6.95 -7.10
CA SER A 62 -4.39 -8.09 -6.61
C SER A 62 -3.23 -7.63 -5.71
N GLN A 63 -2.58 -6.51 -6.05
CA GLN A 63 -1.52 -5.92 -5.24
C GLN A 63 -2.06 -5.42 -3.90
N ILE A 64 -3.20 -4.72 -3.91
CA ILE A 64 -3.87 -4.24 -2.69
C ILE A 64 -4.23 -5.41 -1.78
N ASN A 65 -4.84 -6.47 -2.32
CA ASN A 65 -5.24 -7.64 -1.54
C ASN A 65 -4.03 -8.34 -0.91
N GLN A 66 -2.94 -8.46 -1.67
CA GLN A 66 -1.70 -9.05 -1.19
C GLN A 66 -1.10 -8.19 -0.06
N GLU A 67 -1.01 -6.88 -0.25
CA GLU A 67 -0.43 -5.97 0.74
C GLU A 67 -1.26 -5.93 2.02
N LYS A 68 -2.60 -5.88 1.91
CA LYS A 68 -3.49 -5.97 3.08
C LYS A 68 -3.25 -7.25 3.87
N LYS A 69 -3.12 -8.39 3.19
CA LYS A 69 -2.83 -9.67 3.83
C LYS A 69 -1.48 -9.65 4.54
N ASP A 70 -0.46 -9.10 3.89
CA ASP A 70 0.89 -9.02 4.47
C ASP A 70 0.95 -8.08 5.67
N ILE A 71 0.25 -6.94 5.62
CA ILE A 71 0.09 -6.04 6.77
C ILE A 71 -0.65 -6.72 7.92
N LEU A 72 -1.78 -7.39 7.64
CA LEU A 72 -2.56 -8.09 8.67
C LEU A 72 -1.73 -9.17 9.38
N ASN A 73 -0.93 -9.93 8.62
CA ASN A 73 -0.02 -10.92 9.19
C ASN A 73 1.06 -10.29 10.10
N LYS A 74 1.50 -9.06 9.79
CA LYS A 74 2.48 -8.32 10.61
C LYS A 74 1.86 -7.75 11.89
N ILE A 75 0.56 -7.38 11.85
CA ILE A 75 -0.17 -6.79 12.99
C ILE A 75 -0.27 -7.73 14.20
N ASP A 76 -0.47 -9.03 13.96
CA ASP A 76 -0.72 -10.00 15.04
C ASP A 76 0.50 -10.22 15.97
N GLY A 77 1.68 -9.75 15.57
CA GLY A 77 2.92 -9.86 16.35
C GLY A 77 3.56 -8.53 16.77
N THR A 78 2.93 -7.38 16.53
CA THR A 78 3.55 -6.05 16.76
C THR A 78 3.08 -5.31 18.02
N GLU A 79 3.98 -4.53 18.63
CA GLU A 79 3.68 -3.63 19.74
C GLU A 79 2.70 -2.50 19.34
N SER A 80 2.11 -1.83 20.33
CA SER A 80 1.00 -0.88 20.13
C SER A 80 1.30 0.26 19.16
N THR A 81 2.55 0.75 19.11
CA THR A 81 2.91 1.91 18.28
C THR A 81 3.10 1.55 16.80
N GLU A 82 3.72 0.41 16.49
CA GLU A 82 3.84 -0.08 15.11
C GLU A 82 2.50 -0.56 14.56
N LYS A 83 1.66 -1.15 15.42
CA LYS A 83 0.30 -1.53 15.08
C LYS A 83 -0.52 -0.35 14.55
N ILE A 84 -0.37 0.85 15.11
CA ILE A 84 -1.03 2.05 14.62
C ILE A 84 -0.59 2.40 13.19
N ASN A 85 0.70 2.25 12.87
CA ASN A 85 1.19 2.50 11.51
C ASN A 85 0.55 1.53 10.51
N TYR A 86 0.54 0.24 10.85
CA TYR A 86 -0.06 -0.78 9.99
C TYR A 86 -1.56 -0.57 9.77
N LEU A 87 -2.31 -0.22 10.82
CA LEU A 87 -3.73 0.12 10.69
C LEU A 87 -3.95 1.35 9.80
N ALA A 88 -3.08 2.36 9.90
CA ALA A 88 -3.14 3.53 9.03
C ALA A 88 -2.85 3.18 7.56
N LEU A 89 -1.89 2.28 7.28
CA LEU A 89 -1.63 1.77 5.94
C LEU A 89 -2.81 0.96 5.37
N ILE A 90 -3.49 0.16 6.19
CA ILE A 90 -4.74 -0.51 5.79
C ILE A 90 -5.81 0.53 5.40
N SER A 91 -5.91 1.64 6.14
CA SER A 91 -6.84 2.71 5.80
C SER A 91 -6.53 3.32 4.42
N VAL A 92 -5.25 3.55 4.10
CA VAL A 92 -4.83 4.03 2.77
C VAL A 92 -5.27 3.04 1.68
N LEU A 93 -5.02 1.74 1.88
CA LEU A 93 -5.43 0.71 0.93
C LEU A 93 -6.95 0.63 0.75
N ASN A 94 -7.75 0.91 1.78
CA ASN A 94 -9.20 1.00 1.66
C ASN A 94 -9.63 2.18 0.79
N TYR A 95 -9.01 3.36 0.93
CA TYR A 95 -9.28 4.50 0.05
C TYR A 95 -8.95 4.19 -1.42
N TYR A 96 -7.86 3.47 -1.65
CA TYR A 96 -7.48 3.01 -2.99
C TYR A 96 -8.49 2.01 -3.59
N GLU A 97 -9.07 1.11 -2.79
CA GLU A 97 -10.17 0.26 -3.26
C GLU A 97 -11.43 1.04 -3.57
N ILE A 98 -11.83 1.96 -2.68
CA ILE A 98 -13.01 2.82 -2.91
C ILE A 98 -12.83 3.58 -4.23
N SER A 99 -11.65 4.15 -4.44
CA SER A 99 -11.28 4.81 -5.69
C SER A 99 -11.49 3.91 -6.92
N MET A 100 -11.00 2.67 -6.89
CA MET A 100 -11.21 1.73 -8.00
C MET A 100 -12.67 1.34 -8.19
N LEU A 101 -13.45 1.19 -7.12
CA LEU A 101 -14.89 0.91 -7.22
C LEU A 101 -15.62 2.06 -7.93
N GLU A 102 -15.24 3.30 -7.64
CA GLU A 102 -15.78 4.48 -8.29
C GLU A 102 -15.33 4.61 -9.76
N VAL A 103 -14.09 4.21 -10.11
CA VAL A 103 -13.67 4.09 -11.53
C VAL A 103 -14.53 3.07 -12.26
N LYS A 104 -14.81 1.93 -11.63
CA LYS A 104 -15.69 0.91 -12.21
C LYS A 104 -17.09 1.47 -12.45
N ASP A 105 -17.66 2.16 -11.46
CA ASP A 105 -18.98 2.79 -11.56
C ASP A 105 -19.05 3.87 -12.64
N TYR A 106 -17.96 4.63 -12.84
CA TYR A 106 -17.86 5.59 -13.94
C TYR A 106 -18.08 4.91 -15.30
N TYR A 107 -17.42 3.77 -15.55
CA TYR A 107 -17.58 3.04 -16.81
C TYR A 107 -18.90 2.26 -16.90
N ASP A 108 -19.30 1.58 -15.83
CA ASP A 108 -20.51 0.73 -15.82
C ASP A 108 -21.80 1.56 -15.94
N LYS A 109 -21.83 2.76 -15.33
CA LYS A 109 -23.02 3.61 -15.22
C LYS A 109 -22.94 4.87 -16.08
N ASN A 110 -21.82 5.12 -16.76
CA ASN A 110 -21.51 6.40 -17.43
C ASN A 110 -21.70 7.62 -16.49
N ASP A 111 -21.35 7.47 -15.21
CA ASP A 111 -21.52 8.50 -14.20
C ASP A 111 -20.22 9.29 -13.98
N ASN A 112 -20.13 10.48 -14.57
CA ASN A 112 -19.00 11.39 -14.39
C ASN A 112 -18.75 11.77 -12.91
N GLN A 113 -19.76 11.74 -12.05
CA GLN A 113 -19.57 11.99 -10.62
C GLN A 113 -18.79 10.86 -9.95
N SER A 114 -18.94 9.62 -10.43
CA SER A 114 -18.15 8.49 -9.94
C SER A 114 -16.67 8.70 -10.26
N TYR A 115 -16.32 9.23 -11.44
CA TYR A 115 -14.92 9.55 -11.73
C TYR A 115 -14.34 10.62 -10.79
N ILE A 116 -15.12 11.66 -10.48
CA ILE A 116 -14.70 12.69 -9.50
C ILE A 116 -14.49 12.06 -8.13
N ARG A 117 -15.42 11.21 -7.66
CA ARG A 117 -15.30 10.50 -6.38
C ARG A 117 -14.10 9.55 -6.35
N ALA A 118 -13.78 8.91 -7.48
CA ALA A 118 -12.60 8.07 -7.60
C ALA A 118 -11.31 8.86 -7.33
N VAL A 119 -11.14 9.97 -8.04
CA VAL A 119 -9.98 10.87 -7.88
C VAL A 119 -9.92 11.44 -6.46
N SER A 120 -11.07 11.88 -5.91
CA SER A 120 -11.13 12.39 -4.54
C SER A 120 -10.72 11.33 -3.51
N SER A 121 -11.20 10.09 -3.64
CA SER A 121 -10.86 9.00 -2.73
C SER A 121 -9.38 8.62 -2.81
N PHE A 122 -8.82 8.61 -4.02
CA PHE A 122 -7.38 8.43 -4.21
C PHE A 122 -6.57 9.53 -3.52
N ASN A 123 -6.91 10.80 -3.74
CA ASN A 123 -6.20 11.94 -3.14
C ASN A 123 -6.27 11.94 -1.61
N GLU A 124 -7.42 11.55 -1.03
CA GLU A 124 -7.58 11.40 0.42
C GLU A 124 -6.64 10.30 0.96
N GLY A 125 -6.62 9.14 0.30
CA GLY A 125 -5.71 8.04 0.63
C GLY A 125 -4.24 8.45 0.52
N ASP A 126 -3.87 9.15 -0.56
CA ASP A 126 -2.51 9.62 -0.81
C ASP A 126 -2.07 10.69 0.20
N THR A 127 -2.98 11.58 0.61
CA THR A 127 -2.71 12.57 1.67
C THR A 127 -2.40 11.90 3.00
N ILE A 128 -3.20 10.89 3.38
CA ILE A 128 -2.96 10.10 4.59
C ILE A 128 -1.61 9.38 4.47
N PHE A 129 -1.32 8.82 3.30
CA PHE A 129 -0.07 8.11 3.04
C PHE A 129 1.16 9.00 3.16
N GLU A 130 1.13 10.22 2.64
CA GLU A 130 2.21 11.20 2.81
C GLU A 130 2.43 11.59 4.28
N ILE A 131 1.35 11.75 5.06
CA ILE A 131 1.44 12.00 6.50
C ILE A 131 2.16 10.85 7.22
N ILE A 132 1.85 9.60 6.86
CA ILE A 132 2.51 8.41 7.42
C ILE A 132 4.00 8.40 7.04
N LYS A 133 4.33 8.65 5.76
CA LYS A 133 5.73 8.73 5.28
C LYS A 133 6.52 9.80 6.02
N ALA A 134 5.93 10.99 6.22
CA ALA A 134 6.55 12.09 6.96
C ALA A 134 6.79 11.73 8.43
N ARG A 135 5.80 11.16 9.11
CA ARG A 135 5.91 10.72 10.51
C ARG A 135 7.00 9.68 10.73
N LEU A 136 7.23 8.82 9.73
CA LEU A 136 8.22 7.74 9.78
C LEU A 136 9.58 8.13 9.21
N ASN A 137 9.80 9.42 8.90
CA ASN A 137 11.02 9.93 8.27
C ASN A 137 11.43 9.18 7.00
N TYR A 138 10.47 8.66 6.23
CA TYR A 138 10.77 7.82 5.06
C TYR A 138 11.51 8.58 3.95
N ASN A 139 11.26 9.90 3.83
CA ASN A 139 11.87 10.75 2.81
C ASN A 139 13.15 11.46 3.27
N GLN A 140 13.61 11.24 4.51
CA GLN A 140 14.85 11.85 5.02
C GLN A 140 16.03 10.89 4.79
N LYS A 141 16.79 11.15 3.73
CA LYS A 141 18.13 10.58 3.49
C LYS A 141 19.21 11.43 4.14
#